data_AF-E9PJC9-F1
#
_entry.id   AF-E9PJC9-F1
#
_cell.length_a   1.000
_cell.length_b   1.000
_cell.length_c   1.000
_cell.angle_alpha   90.00
_cell.angle_beta   90.00
_cell.angle_gamma   90.00
#
_symmetry.space_group_name_H-M   'P 1'
#
loop_
_entity.id
_entity.type
_entity.pdbx_description
1 polymer ?
#
loop_
_entity_poly.entity_id
_entity_poly.type
_entity_poly.pdbx_seq_one_letter_code
_entity_poly.pdbx_strand_id
1 'polypeptide(L)'
;MLIFWTITLFLLGAAKGKEVCYEDLGCFSDTEPWGGTAIRPLKILPWSPEKIGTRFLLYTNENPNNFQILLLSDPSTIEASNFQMDRKTRFIIHGFIDKGDESWVTDMCKTPGLSRITGLDPVEASFESTPEEVRLDPSDADFVDVIHTDAAPLIPFLGFGTN
;
A
#
# COMPACT_ATOMS: atom_id res chain seq x y z
N MET A 1 -50.55 19.77 -0.25
CA MET A 1 -49.87 18.60 0.38
C MET A 1 -48.90 17.86 -0.54
N LEU A 2 -48.53 18.40 -1.71
CA LEU A 2 -47.56 17.77 -2.65
C LEU A 2 -46.19 18.47 -2.75
N ILE A 3 -46.04 19.66 -2.15
CA ILE A 3 -44.81 20.48 -2.27
C ILE A 3 -43.77 20.10 -1.20
N PHE A 4 -44.20 19.49 -0.08
CA PHE A 4 -43.28 19.05 0.97
C PHE A 4 -42.50 17.76 0.63
N TRP A 5 -43.01 16.94 -0.30
CA TRP A 5 -42.35 15.69 -0.70
C TRP A 5 -41.26 15.89 -1.78
N THR A 6 -41.33 16.97 -2.55
CA THR A 6 -40.32 17.27 -3.58
C THR A 6 -39.04 17.88 -2.98
N ILE A 7 -39.13 18.57 -1.84
CA ILE A 7 -37.96 19.16 -1.15
C ILE A 7 -37.13 18.08 -0.44
N THR A 8 -37.77 17.05 0.13
CA THR A 8 -37.06 15.91 0.74
C THR A 8 -36.34 15.04 -0.29
N LEU A 9 -36.85 14.95 -1.53
CA LEU A 9 -36.19 14.20 -2.60
C LEU A 9 -35.01 14.97 -3.23
N PHE A 10 -34.99 16.30 -3.12
CA PHE A 10 -33.91 17.15 -3.64
C PHE A 10 -32.71 17.29 -2.67
N LEU A 11 -32.88 16.91 -1.40
CA LEU A 11 -31.83 16.94 -0.37
C LEU A 11 -31.09 15.61 -0.19
N LEU A 12 -31.53 14.55 -0.87
CA LEU A 12 -30.88 13.23 -0.93
C LEU A 12 -30.09 13.05 -2.24
N GLY A 13 -29.44 14.12 -2.70
CA GLY A 13 -28.36 13.98 -3.68
C GLY A 13 -27.22 13.21 -3.03
N ALA A 14 -27.20 11.88 -3.16
CA ALA A 14 -26.04 11.08 -2.78
C ALA A 14 -24.83 11.70 -3.49
N ALA A 15 -23.86 12.20 -2.73
CA ALA A 15 -22.62 12.74 -3.28
C ALA A 15 -21.91 11.60 -4.03
N LYS A 16 -22.16 11.49 -5.34
CA LYS A 16 -21.63 10.42 -6.18
C LYS A 16 -20.10 10.52 -6.18
N GLY A 17 -19.42 9.50 -5.66
CA GLY A 17 -17.97 9.45 -5.70
C GLY A 17 -17.44 9.36 -7.13
N LYS A 18 -16.17 9.70 -7.29
CA LYS A 18 -15.42 9.55 -8.53
C LYS A 18 -14.69 8.21 -8.54
N GLU A 19 -14.30 7.80 -9.73
CA GLU A 19 -13.53 6.58 -9.97
C GLU A 19 -12.45 6.86 -11.02
N VAL A 20 -11.31 6.18 -10.89
CA VAL A 20 -10.26 6.11 -11.92
C VAL A 20 -9.92 4.65 -12.17
N CYS A 21 -9.75 4.28 -13.45
CA CYS A 21 -9.39 2.91 -13.84
C CYS A 21 -8.05 2.89 -14.57
N TYR A 22 -7.23 1.88 -14.28
CA TYR A 22 -5.98 1.60 -14.96
C TYR A 22 -6.05 0.17 -15.51
N GLU A 23 -5.55 -0.02 -16.73
CA GLU A 23 -5.77 -1.22 -17.56
C GLU A 23 -5.58 -2.54 -16.79
N ASP A 24 -4.39 -2.77 -16.24
CA ASP A 24 -4.05 -4.02 -15.55
C ASP A 24 -4.37 -4.01 -14.04
N LEU A 25 -4.84 -2.88 -13.48
CA LEU A 25 -5.03 -2.72 -12.03
C LEU A 25 -6.49 -2.55 -11.62
N GLY A 26 -7.41 -2.41 -12.57
CA GLY A 26 -8.82 -2.19 -12.29
C GLY A 26 -9.13 -0.75 -11.88
N CYS A 27 -10.23 -0.58 -11.14
CA CYS A 27 -10.79 0.73 -10.81
C CYS A 27 -10.71 1.05 -9.31
N PHE A 28 -10.48 2.32 -9.00
CA PHE A 28 -10.33 2.85 -7.64
C PHE A 28 -11.32 3.99 -7.43
N SER A 29 -12.09 3.93 -6.35
CA SER A 29 -13.07 4.96 -5.99
C SER A 29 -12.59 5.85 -4.85
N ASP A 30 -13.09 7.10 -4.80
CA ASP A 30 -12.90 8.03 -3.69
C ASP A 30 -14.07 8.04 -2.67
N THR A 31 -14.97 7.05 -2.76
CA THR A 31 -16.04 6.83 -1.78
C THR A 31 -15.53 6.21 -0.48
N GLU A 32 -16.40 6.14 0.53
CA GLU A 32 -16.09 5.38 1.74
C GLU A 32 -15.80 3.89 1.41
N PRO A 33 -14.84 3.26 2.12
CA PRO A 33 -14.03 3.84 3.20
C PRO A 33 -12.77 4.60 2.73
N TRP A 34 -12.50 4.68 1.42
CA TRP A 34 -11.29 5.25 0.82
C TRP A 34 -11.15 6.76 0.99
N GLY A 35 -12.28 7.48 1.06
CA GLY A 35 -12.33 8.92 1.29
C GLY A 35 -13.71 9.42 1.71
N GLY A 36 -13.75 10.61 2.30
CA GLY A 36 -14.98 11.23 2.83
C GLY A 36 -15.42 10.71 4.20
N THR A 37 -14.60 9.89 4.88
CA THR A 37 -14.86 9.41 6.25
C THR A 37 -14.27 10.37 7.29
N ALA A 38 -14.59 10.19 8.57
CA ALA A 38 -13.99 10.97 9.66
C ALA A 38 -12.45 10.76 9.75
N ILE A 39 -11.97 9.55 9.46
CA ILE A 39 -10.55 9.19 9.49
C ILE A 39 -9.84 9.63 8.21
N ARG A 40 -10.53 9.59 7.05
CA ARG A 40 -10.01 9.94 5.72
C ARG A 40 -10.91 11.01 5.07
N PRO A 41 -10.88 12.26 5.54
CA PRO A 41 -11.86 13.28 5.13
C PRO A 41 -11.70 13.76 3.68
N LEU A 42 -10.49 13.67 3.13
CA LEU A 42 -10.22 14.09 1.76
C LEU A 42 -10.59 12.98 0.76
N LYS A 43 -11.44 13.30 -0.21
CA LYS A 43 -11.73 12.42 -1.35
C LYS A 43 -10.63 12.55 -2.40
N ILE A 44 -9.69 11.62 -2.38
CA ILE A 44 -8.50 11.62 -3.24
C ILE A 44 -8.47 10.30 -4.00
N LEU A 45 -8.32 10.39 -5.32
CA LEU A 45 -8.04 9.24 -6.17
C LEU A 45 -6.53 8.99 -6.24
N PRO A 46 -6.09 7.72 -6.43
CA PRO A 46 -4.69 7.40 -6.58
C PRO A 46 -4.06 8.10 -7.81
N TRP A 47 -2.75 8.25 -7.79
CA TRP A 47 -2.00 8.67 -8.97
C TRP A 47 -1.87 7.54 -9.99
N SER A 48 -1.66 7.88 -11.27
CA SER A 48 -1.49 6.88 -12.32
C SER A 48 -0.20 6.08 -12.15
N PRO A 49 -0.13 4.83 -12.67
CA PRO A 49 1.06 3.99 -12.59
C PRO A 49 2.32 4.67 -13.14
N GLU A 50 2.19 5.45 -14.21
CA GLU A 50 3.31 6.18 -14.84
C GLU A 50 3.82 7.30 -13.94
N LYS A 51 2.93 7.93 -13.15
CA LYS A 51 3.29 9.01 -12.22
C LYS A 51 3.92 8.45 -10.94
N ILE A 52 3.46 7.30 -10.46
CA ILE A 52 4.07 6.61 -9.32
C ILE A 52 5.43 6.03 -9.72
N GLY A 53 5.53 5.45 -10.92
CA GLY A 53 6.78 4.92 -11.44
C GLY A 53 7.29 3.70 -10.67
N THR A 54 6.40 2.80 -10.24
CA THR A 54 6.76 1.59 -9.49
C THR A 54 7.77 0.73 -10.27
N ARG A 55 8.81 0.27 -9.60
CA ARG A 55 9.86 -0.59 -10.17
C ARG A 55 10.05 -1.84 -9.34
N PHE A 56 10.14 -2.99 -9.99
CA PHE A 56 10.47 -4.26 -9.36
C PHE A 56 11.95 -4.56 -9.57
N LEU A 57 12.75 -4.39 -8.51
CA LEU A 57 14.20 -4.56 -8.54
C LEU A 57 14.56 -5.93 -7.95
N LEU A 58 14.88 -6.89 -8.82
CA LEU A 58 15.26 -8.24 -8.40
C LEU A 58 16.73 -8.30 -7.99
N TYR A 59 16.95 -8.75 -6.76
CA TYR A 59 18.26 -9.20 -6.27
C TYR A 59 18.18 -10.69 -5.95
N THR A 60 19.22 -11.44 -6.31
CA THR A 60 19.36 -12.84 -5.93
C THR A 60 20.74 -13.09 -5.32
N ASN A 61 20.98 -14.31 -4.83
CA ASN A 61 22.30 -14.75 -4.38
C ASN A 61 23.36 -14.62 -5.49
N GLU A 62 22.97 -14.72 -6.76
CA GLU A 62 23.81 -14.62 -7.95
C GLU A 62 24.10 -13.17 -8.38
N ASN A 63 23.22 -12.22 -8.04
CA ASN A 63 23.41 -10.78 -8.32
C ASN A 63 23.11 -9.89 -7.08
N PRO A 64 23.87 -10.04 -5.98
CA PRO A 64 23.54 -9.39 -4.71
C PRO A 64 23.74 -7.87 -4.71
N ASN A 65 24.55 -7.34 -5.64
CA ASN A 65 24.92 -5.92 -5.67
C ASN A 65 24.31 -5.15 -6.84
N ASN A 66 23.77 -5.83 -7.85
CA ASN A 66 23.22 -5.21 -9.05
C ASN A 66 21.83 -5.79 -9.32
N PHE A 67 20.80 -4.95 -9.33
CA PHE A 67 19.44 -5.41 -9.60
C PHE A 67 19.21 -5.75 -11.07
N GLN A 68 18.27 -6.65 -11.33
CA GLN A 68 17.62 -6.84 -12.62
C GLN A 68 16.20 -6.27 -12.53
N ILE A 69 15.75 -5.52 -13.54
CA ILE A 69 14.40 -4.93 -13.56
C ILE A 69 13.41 -5.99 -14.06
N LEU A 70 12.34 -6.22 -13.31
CA LEU A 70 11.19 -7.00 -13.75
C LEU A 70 10.07 -6.05 -14.17
N LEU A 71 9.43 -6.33 -15.30
CA LEU A 71 8.36 -5.51 -15.87
C LEU A 71 7.04 -6.29 -15.86
N LEU A 72 5.98 -5.69 -15.32
CA LEU A 72 4.63 -6.29 -15.35
C LEU A 72 4.12 -6.45 -16.77
N SER A 73 4.43 -5.49 -17.65
CA SER A 73 4.03 -5.48 -19.05
C SER A 73 4.81 -6.48 -19.91
N ASP A 74 5.90 -7.07 -19.40
CA ASP A 74 6.75 -7.98 -20.16
C ASP A 74 7.26 -9.15 -19.28
N PRO A 75 6.51 -10.26 -19.22
CA PRO A 75 6.89 -11.45 -18.46
C PRO A 75 8.24 -12.07 -18.88
N SER A 76 8.72 -11.81 -20.11
CA SER A 76 10.01 -12.33 -20.57
C SER A 76 11.19 -11.79 -19.74
N THR A 77 11.01 -10.65 -19.08
CA THR A 77 12.00 -10.10 -18.14
C THR A 77 12.25 -11.01 -16.94
N ILE A 78 11.26 -11.80 -16.52
CA ILE A 78 11.41 -12.78 -15.43
C ILE A 78 12.26 -13.95 -15.92
N GLU A 79 11.95 -14.49 -17.10
CA GLU A 79 12.69 -15.62 -17.70
C GLU A 79 14.14 -15.28 -18.02
N ALA A 80 14.41 -14.03 -18.43
CA ALA A 80 15.76 -13.54 -18.73
C ALA A 80 16.58 -13.17 -17.47
N SER A 81 15.96 -13.16 -16.30
CA SER A 81 16.60 -12.79 -15.04
C SER A 81 17.19 -14.00 -14.29
N ASN A 82 17.83 -13.75 -13.15
CA ASN A 82 18.29 -14.80 -12.23
C ASN A 82 17.17 -15.36 -11.35
N PHE A 83 15.90 -15.02 -11.60
CA PHE A 83 14.78 -15.50 -10.80
C PHE A 83 14.71 -17.04 -10.83
N GLN A 84 14.55 -17.64 -9.66
CA GLN A 84 14.50 -19.09 -9.49
C GLN A 84 13.14 -19.50 -8.93
N MET A 85 12.40 -20.29 -9.71
CA MET A 85 11.04 -20.75 -9.37
C MET A 85 11.02 -21.73 -8.19
N ASP A 86 12.16 -22.38 -7.89
CA ASP A 86 12.33 -23.32 -6.77
C ASP A 86 12.81 -22.63 -5.47
N ARG A 87 13.04 -21.31 -5.50
CA ARG A 87 13.45 -20.52 -4.33
C ARG A 87 12.29 -19.69 -3.79
N LYS A 88 12.35 -19.37 -2.50
CA LYS A 88 11.40 -18.44 -1.89
C LYS A 88 11.65 -17.01 -2.39
N THR A 89 10.60 -16.33 -2.81
CA THR A 89 10.61 -14.90 -3.17
C THR A 89 10.23 -14.04 -1.97
N ARG A 90 10.84 -12.85 -1.86
CA ARG A 90 10.56 -11.86 -0.82
C ARG A 90 10.38 -10.51 -1.47
N PHE A 91 9.33 -9.79 -1.10
CA PHE A 91 9.16 -8.39 -1.45
C PHE A 91 9.49 -7.54 -0.23
N ILE A 92 10.29 -6.49 -0.44
CA ILE A 92 10.58 -5.48 0.58
C ILE A 92 10.09 -4.15 -0.01
N ILE A 93 9.11 -3.55 0.66
CA ILE A 93 8.39 -2.37 0.20
C ILE A 93 8.66 -1.27 1.23
N HIS A 94 9.24 -0.15 0.79
CA HIS A 94 9.52 0.95 1.68
C HIS A 94 8.31 1.86 1.88
N GLY A 95 8.26 2.54 3.03
CA GLY A 95 7.36 3.65 3.31
C GLY A 95 8.15 4.96 3.34
N PHE A 96 8.19 5.58 4.51
CA PHE A 96 9.04 6.73 4.78
C PHE A 96 10.53 6.37 4.55
N ILE A 97 11.28 7.25 3.89
CA ILE A 97 12.73 7.12 3.70
C ILE A 97 13.36 8.38 4.28
N ASP A 98 14.18 8.20 5.32
CA ASP A 98 14.98 9.29 5.85
C ASP A 98 16.25 9.50 5.02
N LYS A 99 16.79 10.71 5.06
CA LYS A 99 18.01 11.06 4.35
C LYS A 99 19.19 10.25 4.88
N GLY A 100 19.88 9.55 3.98
CA GLY A 100 21.05 8.73 4.32
C GLY A 100 20.73 7.28 4.68
N ASP A 101 19.46 6.86 4.59
CA ASP A 101 19.03 5.47 4.78
C ASP A 101 18.47 4.87 3.47
N GLU A 102 18.88 5.37 2.31
CA GLU A 102 18.33 4.90 1.03
C GLU A 102 18.70 3.45 0.70
N SER A 103 19.67 2.86 1.41
CA SER A 103 20.17 1.50 1.16
C SER A 103 19.50 0.40 1.99
N TRP A 104 18.68 0.72 3.01
CA TRP A 104 18.18 -0.28 3.97
C TRP A 104 17.45 -1.45 3.28
N VAL A 105 16.69 -1.15 2.22
CA VAL A 105 15.98 -2.17 1.42
C VAL A 105 16.97 -3.17 0.83
N THR A 106 18.06 -2.67 0.24
CA THR A 106 19.09 -3.52 -0.38
C THR A 106 19.94 -4.25 0.66
N ASP A 107 20.11 -3.68 1.85
CA ASP A 107 20.81 -4.34 2.95
C ASP A 107 19.97 -5.47 3.55
N MET A 108 18.65 -5.31 3.62
CA MET A 108 17.73 -6.35 4.06
C MET A 108 17.65 -7.54 3.08
N CYS A 109 17.82 -7.33 1.76
CA CYS A 109 17.93 -8.42 0.78
C CYS A 109 19.05 -9.43 1.11
N LYS A 110 20.07 -9.02 1.85
CA LYS A 110 21.20 -9.87 2.26
C LYS A 110 20.87 -10.76 3.47
N THR A 111 19.68 -10.61 4.05
CA THR A 111 19.22 -11.35 5.23
C THR A 111 18.27 -12.49 4.83
N PRO A 112 18.57 -13.77 5.14
CA PRO A 112 17.70 -14.89 4.80
C PRO A 112 16.55 -15.09 5.80
N GLY A 113 15.36 -15.45 5.31
CA GLY A 113 14.25 -15.98 6.13
C GLY A 113 12.93 -15.19 6.00
N LEU A 114 11.80 -15.92 6.03
CA LEU A 114 10.36 -15.54 5.96
C LEU A 114 9.52 -16.15 4.79
N SER A 115 8.21 -16.24 4.99
CA SER A 115 7.17 -16.73 4.06
C SER A 115 5.85 -16.01 4.38
N ARG A 116 5.96 -14.77 4.87
CA ARG A 116 5.11 -14.13 5.88
C ARG A 116 5.01 -12.65 5.53
N ILE A 117 3.88 -12.01 5.82
CA ILE A 117 3.82 -10.54 5.80
C ILE A 117 4.31 -10.03 7.15
N THR A 118 5.32 -9.18 7.12
CA THR A 118 5.85 -8.51 8.31
C THR A 118 5.66 -7.00 8.15
N GLY A 119 4.73 -6.45 8.92
CA GLY A 119 4.56 -5.00 9.04
C GLY A 119 5.66 -4.43 9.93
N LEU A 120 6.53 -3.58 9.36
CA LEU A 120 7.53 -2.85 10.10
C LEU A 120 7.00 -1.45 10.39
N ASP A 121 6.51 -1.26 11.62
CA ASP A 121 5.92 -0.04 12.15
C ASP A 121 4.83 0.57 11.24
N PRO A 122 3.73 -0.15 10.97
CA PRO A 122 2.65 0.35 10.12
C PRO A 122 2.12 1.69 10.61
N VAL A 123 1.94 2.65 9.70
CA VAL A 123 1.55 4.02 10.02
C VAL A 123 0.14 4.14 10.61
N GLU A 124 -0.02 4.93 11.69
CA GLU A 124 -1.32 5.26 12.30
C GLU A 124 -2.17 6.12 11.35
N ALA A 125 -1.59 7.20 10.84
CA ALA A 125 -2.31 8.24 10.12
C ALA A 125 -3.05 7.71 8.87
N SER A 126 -4.36 7.91 8.82
CA SER A 126 -5.27 7.49 7.71
C SER A 126 -5.52 5.98 7.59
N PHE A 127 -5.00 5.15 8.50
CA PHE A 127 -5.16 3.69 8.48
C PHE A 127 -5.67 3.12 9.80
N GLU A 128 -5.22 3.63 10.95
CA GLU A 128 -5.72 3.16 12.24
C GLU A 128 -7.24 3.32 12.32
N SER A 129 -7.91 2.30 12.88
CA SER A 129 -9.37 2.25 13.02
C SER A 129 -10.18 2.27 11.71
N THR A 130 -9.54 2.12 10.55
CA THR A 130 -10.24 1.88 9.28
C THR A 130 -10.69 0.42 9.13
N PRO A 131 -11.65 0.12 8.24
CA PRO A 131 -12.03 -1.25 7.90
C PRO A 131 -10.84 -2.07 7.41
N GLU A 132 -10.90 -3.39 7.58
CA GLU A 132 -9.82 -4.33 7.23
C GLU A 132 -9.38 -4.19 5.76
N GLU A 133 -10.29 -3.89 4.83
CA GLU A 133 -9.95 -3.67 3.41
C GLU A 133 -9.01 -2.47 3.14
N VAL A 134 -8.84 -1.56 4.10
CA VAL A 134 -8.04 -0.33 3.93
C VAL A 134 -6.62 -0.45 4.50
N ARG A 135 -6.39 -1.38 5.44
CA ARG A 135 -5.16 -1.43 6.25
C ARG A 135 -4.60 -2.85 6.30
N LEU A 136 -3.38 -3.00 6.80
CA LEU A 136 -2.83 -4.30 7.13
C LEU A 136 -3.71 -4.98 8.19
N ASP A 137 -4.03 -6.24 7.97
CA ASP A 137 -4.89 -7.06 8.83
C ASP A 137 -4.45 -8.54 8.82
N PRO A 138 -4.68 -9.32 9.90
CA PRO A 138 -4.35 -10.75 9.92
C PRO A 138 -4.96 -11.57 8.78
N SER A 139 -6.04 -11.11 8.14
CA SER A 139 -6.66 -11.78 6.99
C SER A 139 -5.86 -11.67 5.69
N ASP A 140 -4.87 -10.78 5.60
CA ASP A 140 -4.10 -10.53 4.37
C ASP A 140 -3.13 -11.66 3.99
N ALA A 141 -2.78 -12.54 4.94
CA ALA A 141 -1.92 -13.70 4.71
C ALA A 141 -2.13 -14.79 5.76
N ASP A 142 -1.68 -16.02 5.44
CA ASP A 142 -1.65 -17.15 6.38
C ASP A 142 -0.92 -16.82 7.70
N PHE A 143 0.07 -15.93 7.64
CA PHE A 143 0.79 -15.43 8.81
C PHE A 143 1.20 -13.98 8.62
N VAL A 144 0.66 -13.13 9.51
CA VAL A 144 0.97 -11.71 9.61
C VAL A 144 1.65 -11.46 10.96
N ASP A 145 2.72 -10.69 10.96
CA ASP A 145 3.30 -10.14 12.17
C ASP A 145 3.67 -8.70 12.03
N VAL A 146 3.71 -8.02 13.17
CA VAL A 146 3.93 -6.59 13.22
C VAL A 146 4.97 -6.30 14.28
N ILE A 147 5.93 -5.44 13.93
CA ILE A 147 6.91 -4.87 14.84
C ILE A 147 6.53 -3.41 15.03
N HIS A 148 6.19 -3.02 16.26
CA HIS A 148 5.82 -1.66 16.62
C HIS A 148 7.02 -0.98 17.29
N THR A 149 7.46 0.15 16.74
CA THR A 149 8.64 0.89 17.24
C THR A 149 8.36 2.35 17.55
N ASP A 150 7.30 2.94 16.99
CA ASP A 150 6.93 4.33 17.22
C ASP A 150 5.41 4.51 17.42
N ALA A 151 4.83 3.65 18.26
CA ALA A 151 3.38 3.52 18.46
C ALA A 151 2.76 4.52 19.45
N ALA A 152 3.46 5.63 19.76
CA ALA A 152 2.86 6.69 20.54
C ALA A 152 1.83 7.45 19.66
N PRO A 153 0.74 7.99 20.23
CA PRO A 153 -0.22 8.74 19.41
C PRO A 153 0.44 9.87 18.63
N LEU A 154 0.10 10.00 17.34
CA LEU A 154 0.65 11.04 16.46
C LEU A 154 0.53 12.44 17.08
N ILE A 155 -0.58 12.72 17.77
CA ILE A 155 -0.79 13.97 18.48
C ILE A 155 -0.98 13.68 19.98
N PRO A 156 -0.21 14.31 20.88
CA PRO A 156 0.85 15.30 20.66
C PRO A 156 2.27 14.71 20.52
N PHE A 157 2.43 13.38 20.53
CA PHE A 157 3.74 12.74 20.75
C PHE A 157 4.55 12.52 19.49
N LEU A 158 3.96 12.72 18.30
CA LEU A 158 4.56 12.50 16.99
C LEU A 158 5.03 11.05 16.78
N GLY A 159 4.35 10.07 17.35
CA GLY A 159 4.56 8.68 16.94
C GLY A 159 3.89 8.40 15.60
N PHE A 160 4.62 7.78 14.69
CA PHE A 160 4.15 7.54 13.32
C PHE A 160 3.42 6.20 13.21
N GLY A 161 3.79 5.22 14.04
CA GLY A 161 3.27 3.87 14.02
C GLY A 161 1.93 3.74 14.76
N THR A 162 1.13 2.75 14.38
CA THR A 162 -0.06 2.30 15.13
C THR A 162 0.33 1.28 16.20
N ASN A 163 -0.57 0.96 17.12
CA ASN A 163 -0.38 -0.02 18.21
C ASN A 163 -1.30 -1.24 18.09
#